data_AF-A0A0G4E5H7-F1
#
_entry.id   AF-A0A0G4E5H7-F1
#
_cell.length_a   1.000
_cell.length_b   1.000
_cell.length_c   1.000
_cell.angle_alpha   90.00
_cell.angle_beta   90.00
_cell.angle_gamma   90.00
#
_symmetry.space_group_name_H-M   'P 1'
#
loop_
_entity.id
_entity.type
_entity.pdbx_description
1 polymer ?
#
loop_
_entity_poly.entity_id
_entity_poly.type
_entity_poly.pdbx_seq_one_letter_code
_entity_poly.pdbx_strand_id
1 'polypeptide(L)' 'MKNFRVWLLKRRLKSVYQSYMQALDASPAGRHMTEQLPSVVAKKDSCNALLAKLAALDPASVPFTSIG' A
#
# COMPACT_ATOMS: atom_id res chain seq x y z
N MET A 1 18.24 13.76 7.32
CA MET A 1 17.44 13.49 6.09
C MET A 1 16.67 12.16 6.09
N LYS A 2 17.11 11.12 6.83
CA LYS A 2 16.42 9.81 6.91
C LYS A 2 14.95 9.93 7.35
N ASN A 3 14.66 10.73 8.38
CA ASN A 3 13.30 10.93 8.88
C ASN A 3 12.35 11.57 7.85
N PHE A 4 12.85 12.47 7.00
CA PHE A 4 12.03 13.09 5.96
C PHE A 4 11.65 12.08 4.85
N ARG A 5 12.59 11.23 4.44
CA ARG A 5 12.33 10.15 3.46
C ARG A 5 11.33 9.13 4.01
N VAL A 6 11.50 8.71 5.27
CA VAL A 6 10.58 7.81 5.96
C VAL A 6 9.18 8.44 6.06
N TRP A 7 9.08 9.71 6.43
CA TRP A 7 7.82 10.45 6.49
C TRP A 7 7.12 10.52 5.12
N LEU A 8 7.87 10.82 4.05
CA LEU A 8 7.33 10.92 2.70
C LEU A 8 6.85 9.57 2.18
N LEU A 9 7.58 8.49 2.47
CA LEU A 9 7.17 7.12 2.16
C LEU A 9 5.90 6.72 2.92
N LYS A 10 5.82 6.99 4.24
CA LYS A 10 4.61 6.75 5.05
C LYS A 10 3.40 7.53 4.50
N ARG A 11 3.59 8.79 4.11
CA ARG A 11 2.53 9.62 3.52
C ARG A 11 2.04 9.07 2.17
N ARG A 12 2.96 8.68 1.28
CA ARG A 12 2.61 8.06 0.00
C ARG A 12 1.90 6.72 0.20
N LEU A 13 2.43 5.86 1.08
CA LEU A 13 1.84 4.57 1.41
C LEU A 13 0.39 4.74 1.89
N LYS A 14 0.14 5.67 2.82
CA LYS A 14 -1.22 5.97 3.31
C LYS A 14 -2.17 6.36 2.17
N SER A 15 -1.73 7.21 1.25
CA SER A 15 -2.55 7.67 0.12
C SER A 15 -2.86 6.54 -0.87
N VAL A 16 -1.88 5.71 -1.22
CA VAL A 16 -2.08 4.57 -2.13
C VAL A 16 -2.96 3.51 -1.48
N TYR A 17 -2.75 3.23 -0.18
CA TYR A 17 -3.57 2.30 0.58
C TYR A 17 -5.03 2.74 0.68
N GLN A 18 -5.28 4.03 0.95
CA GLN A 18 -6.64 4.57 0.92
C GLN A 18 -7.29 4.42 -0.46
N SER A 19 -6.52 4.64 -1.53
CA SER A 19 -7.01 4.46 -2.90
C SER A 19 -7.29 2.98 -3.22
N TYR A 20 -6.50 2.06 -2.68
CA TYR A 20 -6.73 0.62 -2.78
C TYR A 20 -8.02 0.21 -2.07
N MET A 21 -8.20 0.62 -0.81
CA MET A 21 -9.41 0.35 -0.03
C MET A 21 -10.66 0.95 -0.66
N GLN A 22 -10.59 2.19 -1.16
CA GLN A 22 -11.71 2.79 -1.89
C GLN A 22 -12.07 2.01 -3.15
N ALA A 23 -11.07 1.53 -3.90
CA ALA A 23 -11.33 0.71 -5.08
C ALA A 23 -11.97 -0.64 -4.72
N LEU A 24 -11.56 -1.23 -3.59
CA LEU A 24 -12.17 -2.45 -3.05
C LEU A 24 -13.61 -2.26 -2.58
N ASP A 25 -13.88 -1.16 -1.88
CA ASP A 25 -15.20 -0.87 -1.33
C ASP A 25 -16.19 -0.35 -2.38
N ALA A 26 -15.70 0.29 -3.45
CA ALA A 26 -16.54 0.82 -4.52
C ALA A 26 -17.14 -0.25 -5.43
N SER A 27 -16.63 -1.49 -5.37
CA SER A 27 -17.03 -2.53 -6.31
C SER A 27 -18.18 -3.39 -5.77
N PRO A 28 -19.32 -3.44 -6.48
CA PRO A 28 -20.48 -4.23 -6.08
C PRO A 28 -20.26 -5.74 -6.26
N ALA A 29 -19.22 -6.16 -6.98
CA ALA A 29 -18.89 -7.58 -7.25
C ALA A 29 -18.26 -8.30 -6.05
N GLY A 30 -18.09 -7.60 -4.92
CA GLY A 30 -17.44 -8.12 -3.72
C GLY A 30 -15.92 -7.95 -3.76
N ARG A 31 -15.30 -7.87 -2.58
CA ARG A 31 -13.86 -7.55 -2.44
C ARG A 31 -12.96 -8.52 -3.19
N HIS A 32 -13.27 -9.82 -3.17
CA HIS A 32 -12.43 -10.85 -3.78
C HIS A 32 -12.32 -10.76 -5.31
N MET A 33 -13.43 -10.47 -6.03
CA MET A 33 -13.38 -10.23 -7.48
C MET A 33 -12.68 -8.91 -7.81
N THR A 34 -12.81 -7.94 -6.91
CA THR A 34 -12.26 -6.59 -7.08
C THR A 34 -10.75 -6.58 -6.86
N GLU A 35 -10.24 -7.39 -5.94
CA GLU A 35 -8.81 -7.63 -5.75
C GLU A 35 -8.13 -8.19 -7.00
N GLN A 36 -8.86 -8.91 -7.85
CA GLN A 36 -8.35 -9.46 -9.11
C GLN A 36 -8.35 -8.42 -10.25
N LEU A 37 -8.98 -7.25 -10.07
CA LEU A 37 -8.96 -6.22 -11.10
C LEU A 37 -7.54 -5.68 -11.27
N PRO A 38 -7.05 -5.54 -12.50
CA PRO A 38 -5.67 -5.11 -12.76
C PRO A 38 -5.35 -3.73 -12.16
N SER A 39 -6.34 -2.84 -12.09
CA SER A 39 -6.21 -1.52 -11.45
C SER A 39 -6.03 -1.59 -9.94
N VAL A 40 -6.59 -2.61 -9.29
CA VAL A 40 -6.53 -2.85 -7.84
C VAL A 40 -5.26 -3.63 -7.49
N VAL A 41 -4.90 -4.64 -8.29
CA VAL A 41 -3.61 -5.34 -8.22
C VAL A 41 -2.45 -4.34 -8.31
N ALA A 42 -2.46 -3.43 -9.29
CA ALA A 42 -1.41 -2.43 -9.43
C ALA A 42 -1.29 -1.49 -8.20
N LYS A 43 -2.41 -1.17 -7.54
CA LYS A 43 -2.40 -0.37 -6.29
C LYS A 43 -1.83 -1.17 -5.12
N LYS A 44 -2.16 -2.45 -5.02
CA LYS A 44 -1.60 -3.38 -4.03
C LYS A 44 -0.10 -3.55 -4.20
N ASP A 45 0.37 -3.80 -5.42
CA ASP A 45 1.80 -3.90 -5.74
C ASP A 45 2.54 -2.60 -5.41
N SER A 46 1.92 -1.45 -5.70
CA SER A 46 2.46 -0.14 -5.34
C SER A 46 2.60 0.03 -3.83
N CYS A 47 1.63 -0.46 -3.04
CA CYS A 47 1.72 -0.45 -1.58
C CYS A 47 2.83 -1.36 -1.09
N ASN A 48 2.94 -2.58 -1.64
CA ASN A 48 3.98 -3.55 -1.27
C ASN A 48 5.38 -3.02 -1.59
N ALA A 49 5.57 -2.37 -2.74
CA ALA A 49 6.83 -1.72 -3.09
C ALA A 49 7.20 -0.58 -2.12
N LEU A 50 6.21 0.20 -1.65
CA LEU A 50 6.43 1.26 -0.66
C LEU A 50 6.72 0.70 0.73
N LEU A 51 6.04 -0.37 1.14
CA LEU A 51 6.29 -1.08 2.39
C LEU A 51 7.69 -1.70 2.41
N ALA A 52 8.12 -2.36 1.33
CA ALA A 52 9.47 -2.91 1.21
C ALA A 52 10.55 -1.81 1.33
N LYS A 53 10.35 -0.67 0.65
CA LYS A 53 11.26 0.49 0.75
C LYS A 53 11.27 1.08 2.17
N LEU A 54 10.12 1.12 2.83
CA LEU A 54 10.02 1.63 4.20
C LEU A 54 10.70 0.68 5.19
N ALA A 55 10.49 -0.64 5.06
CA ALA A 55 11.12 -1.66 5.89
C ALA A 55 12.66 -1.69 5.73
N ALA A 56 13.16 -1.48 4.51
CA ALA A 56 14.61 -1.36 4.28
C ALA A 56 15.22 -0.13 4.98
N LEU A 57 14.46 0.95 5.17
CA LEU A 57 14.92 2.18 5.80
C LEU A 57 14.69 2.19 7.33
N ASP A 58 13.56 1.65 7.76
CA ASP A 58 13.08 1.69 9.13
C ASP A 58 12.26 0.42 9.47
N PRO A 59 12.93 -0.72 9.66
CA PRO A 59 12.26 -2.00 9.92
C PRO A 59 11.50 -2.01 11.24
N ALA A 60 11.87 -1.17 12.21
CA ALA A 60 11.17 -1.05 13.49
C ALA A 60 9.79 -0.39 13.37
N SER A 61 9.59 0.44 12.34
CA SER A 61 8.30 1.12 12.09
C SER A 61 7.31 0.32 11.26
N VAL A 62 7.72 -0.82 10.70
CA VAL A 62 6.93 -1.55 9.69
C VAL A 62 6.72 -3.00 10.14
N PRO A 63 5.56 -3.33 10.74
CA PRO A 63 5.29 -4.68 11.22
C PRO A 63 5.04 -5.70 10.09
N PHE A 64 4.86 -5.27 8.85
CA PHE A 64 4.62 -6.14 7.69
C PHE A 64 5.14 -5.52 6.39
N THR A 65 5.78 -6.32 5.54
CA THR A 65 6.37 -5.87 4.27
C THR A 65 5.41 -5.96 3.07
N SER A 66 4.23 -6.53 3.27
CA SER A 66 3.21 -6.73 2.23
C SER A 66 1.81 -6.65 2.84
N ILE A 67 0.85 -6.15 2.05
CA ILE A 67 -0.58 -6.24 2.32
C ILE A 67 -1.17 -7.27 1.35
N GLY A 68 -1.75 -8.30 1.97
CA GLY A 68 -2.06 -9.63 1.42
C GLY A 68 -2.81 -9.65 0.12
#